data_AF-A0A3G9JNJ8-F1
#
_entry.id   AF-A0A3G9JNJ8-F1
#
_cell.length_a   1.000
_cell.length_b   1.000
_cell.length_c   1.000
_cell.angle_alpha   90.00
_cell.angle_beta   90.00
_cell.angle_gamma   90.00
#
_symmetry.space_group_name_H-M   'P 1'
#
loop_
_entity.id
_entity.type
_entity.pdbx_description
1 polymer ?
#
loop_
_entity_poly.entity_id
_entity_poly.type
_entity_poly.pdbx_seq_one_letter_code
_entity_poly.pdbx_strand_id
1 'polypeptide(L)'
;MYKFKKWTIDLKHKVPVITGYVYDHPQFKPGYHIVTSRVMNGMVVKEGIVLETYSGSQYLCDFTQHSGKSDDINYLIDVFGIDQVSYIKKFINKASKKSFEAQKDFTISIVPEDECVIINLNDTDYYFESVLYHDHDNEFFTKHHYLHLGLYKDSVLIGYPEIDDFRYYAGDHLVNFYKFSRKFGPVYVYNFGDAPIHVKSPNGEYIVHPGVLEHI
;
A
#
# COMPACT_ATOMS: atom_id res chain seq x y z
N MET A 1 -5.82 -25.59 8.28
CA MET A 1 -4.94 -24.40 8.29
C MET A 1 -5.32 -23.54 7.12
N TYR A 2 -5.67 -22.28 7.36
CA TYR A 2 -6.16 -21.32 6.36
C TYR A 2 -5.03 -20.40 5.91
N LYS A 3 -5.13 -19.79 4.73
CA LYS A 3 -4.11 -18.85 4.25
C LYS A 3 -4.58 -17.41 4.40
N PHE A 4 -3.67 -16.54 4.80
CA PHE A 4 -3.90 -15.10 4.90
C PHE A 4 -3.05 -14.34 3.88
N LYS A 5 -3.68 -13.42 3.16
CA LYS A 5 -3.01 -12.46 2.26
C LYS A 5 -3.32 -11.03 2.66
N LYS A 6 -2.41 -10.10 2.31
CA LYS A 6 -2.41 -8.70 2.76
C LYS A 6 -2.74 -8.62 4.26
N TRP A 7 -1.96 -9.33 5.05
CA TRP A 7 -2.23 -9.48 6.47
C TRP A 7 -1.42 -8.48 7.29
N THR A 8 -2.02 -8.04 8.39
CA THR A 8 -1.43 -7.15 9.37
C THR A 8 -1.69 -7.69 10.77
N ILE A 9 -0.94 -7.22 11.75
CA ILE A 9 -1.20 -7.48 13.17
C ILE A 9 -1.59 -6.17 13.81
N ASP A 10 -2.82 -6.13 14.33
CA ASP A 10 -3.33 -4.98 15.05
C ASP A 10 -3.39 -5.28 16.54
N LEU A 11 -3.15 -4.25 17.36
CA LEU A 11 -3.37 -4.31 18.80
C LEU A 11 -4.74 -3.70 19.15
N LYS A 12 -5.77 -4.53 19.19
CA LYS A 12 -7.08 -4.11 19.72
C LYS A 12 -7.06 -4.25 21.23
N HIS A 13 -7.06 -3.14 21.96
CA HIS A 13 -7.00 -3.12 23.43
C HIS A 13 -5.81 -3.93 23.99
N LYS A 14 -4.62 -3.79 23.37
CA LYS A 14 -3.39 -4.56 23.69
C LYS A 14 -3.48 -6.06 23.44
N VAL A 15 -4.51 -6.51 22.70
CA VAL A 15 -4.65 -7.90 22.29
C VAL A 15 -4.29 -8.00 20.81
N PRO A 16 -3.30 -8.84 20.45
CA PRO A 16 -2.96 -9.05 19.05
C PRO A 16 -4.09 -9.78 18.34
N VAL A 17 -4.55 -9.19 17.23
CA VAL A 17 -5.46 -9.79 16.28
C VAL A 17 -4.85 -9.71 14.88
N ILE A 18 -5.23 -10.64 14.01
CA ILE A 18 -4.78 -10.61 12.62
C ILE A 18 -5.92 -10.05 11.80
N THR A 19 -5.60 -9.11 10.93
CA THR A 19 -6.52 -8.57 9.93
C THR A 19 -5.99 -8.95 8.56
N GLY A 20 -6.88 -9.26 7.61
CA GLY A 20 -6.48 -9.57 6.24
C GLY A 20 -7.52 -10.38 5.47
N TYR A 21 -7.13 -10.86 4.29
CA TYR A 21 -8.00 -11.64 3.42
C TYR A 21 -7.74 -13.13 3.58
N VAL A 22 -8.79 -13.87 3.94
CA VAL A 22 -8.69 -15.31 4.16
C VAL A 22 -8.95 -16.10 2.87
N TYR A 23 -8.16 -17.15 2.69
CA TYR A 23 -8.27 -18.12 1.59
C TYR A 23 -8.30 -19.53 2.16
N ASP A 24 -8.86 -20.45 1.37
CA ASP A 24 -8.98 -21.87 1.71
C ASP A 24 -9.79 -22.13 3.01
N HIS A 25 -10.69 -21.21 3.40
CA HIS A 25 -11.56 -21.35 4.56
C HIS A 25 -12.92 -21.96 4.17
N PRO A 26 -13.45 -22.97 4.87
CA PRO A 26 -14.68 -23.66 4.47
C PRO A 26 -15.94 -22.80 4.56
N GLN A 27 -15.94 -21.80 5.44
CA GLN A 27 -17.11 -20.93 5.68
C GLN A 27 -17.03 -19.58 4.98
N PHE A 28 -15.84 -19.16 4.53
CA PHE A 28 -15.64 -17.84 3.93
C PHE A 28 -15.30 -17.99 2.46
N LYS A 29 -15.87 -17.13 1.62
CA LYS A 29 -15.46 -17.05 0.23
C LYS A 29 -13.97 -16.67 0.19
N PRO A 30 -13.17 -17.23 -0.75
CA PRO A 30 -11.80 -16.78 -0.95
C PRO A 30 -11.74 -15.26 -1.13
N GLY A 31 -10.82 -14.61 -0.45
CA GLY A 31 -10.68 -13.15 -0.50
C GLY A 31 -11.68 -12.40 0.39
N TYR A 32 -12.36 -13.08 1.32
CA TYR A 32 -13.17 -12.39 2.32
C TYR A 32 -12.26 -11.73 3.37
N HIS A 33 -12.49 -10.44 3.64
CA HIS A 33 -11.75 -9.71 4.66
C HIS A 33 -12.26 -10.08 6.06
N ILE A 34 -11.38 -10.53 6.94
CA ILE A 34 -11.73 -10.88 8.31
C ILE A 34 -10.76 -10.26 9.32
N VAL A 35 -11.28 -10.07 10.54
CA VAL A 35 -10.48 -9.83 11.74
C VAL A 35 -10.61 -11.06 12.61
N THR A 36 -9.49 -11.67 13.00
CA THR A 36 -9.52 -12.88 13.81
C THR A 36 -9.86 -12.60 15.27
N SER A 37 -10.19 -13.65 16.03
CA SER A 37 -10.09 -13.57 17.49
C SER A 37 -8.62 -13.37 17.92
N ARG A 38 -8.41 -13.10 19.22
CA ARG A 38 -7.09 -13.00 19.85
C ARG A 38 -6.13 -14.09 19.37
N VAL A 39 -4.92 -13.71 19.01
CA VAL A 39 -3.82 -14.64 18.77
C VAL A 39 -3.29 -15.18 20.11
N MET A 40 -3.13 -16.50 20.19
CA MET A 40 -2.70 -17.23 21.38
C MET A 40 -1.29 -17.78 21.27
N ASN A 41 -0.87 -18.19 20.07
CA ASN A 41 0.46 -18.71 19.82
C ASN A 41 0.90 -18.42 18.38
N GLY A 42 2.21 -18.44 18.15
CA GLY A 42 2.80 -18.27 16.83
C GLY A 42 4.01 -19.18 16.64
N MET A 43 4.08 -19.83 15.48
CA MET A 43 5.21 -20.67 15.08
C MET A 43 5.73 -20.22 13.72
N VAL A 44 6.99 -19.81 13.67
CA VAL A 44 7.65 -19.47 12.41
C VAL A 44 7.88 -20.74 11.60
N VAL A 45 7.50 -20.68 10.33
CA VAL A 45 7.79 -21.68 9.31
C VAL A 45 8.62 -21.05 8.20
N LYS A 46 9.10 -21.85 7.26
CA LYS A 46 10.11 -21.43 6.27
C LYS A 46 9.81 -20.07 5.61
N GLU A 47 8.57 -19.85 5.15
CA GLU A 47 8.18 -18.66 4.36
C GLU A 47 7.04 -17.86 5.01
N GLY A 48 6.74 -18.13 6.27
CA GLY A 48 5.64 -17.45 6.96
C GLY A 48 5.58 -17.76 8.44
N ILE A 49 4.49 -17.36 9.06
CA ILE A 49 4.18 -17.67 10.46
C ILE A 49 2.81 -18.34 10.52
N VAL A 50 2.73 -19.43 11.26
CA VAL A 50 1.45 -20.04 11.61
C VAL A 50 1.00 -19.44 12.93
N LEU A 51 -0.13 -18.74 12.89
CA LEU A 51 -0.73 -18.11 14.07
C LEU A 51 -1.98 -18.89 14.48
N GLU A 52 -2.03 -19.26 15.75
CA GLU A 52 -3.17 -19.93 16.37
C GLU A 52 -3.99 -18.93 17.16
N THR A 53 -5.30 -18.93 16.95
CA THR A 53 -6.23 -18.01 17.60
C THR A 53 -6.99 -18.67 18.74
N TYR A 54 -7.55 -17.87 19.64
CA TYR A 54 -8.33 -18.35 20.79
C TYR A 54 -9.51 -19.25 20.40
N SER A 55 -10.08 -19.04 19.21
CA SER A 55 -11.12 -19.91 18.65
C SER A 55 -10.63 -21.30 18.19
N GLY A 56 -9.32 -21.58 18.28
CA GLY A 56 -8.69 -22.80 17.77
C GLY A 56 -8.39 -22.79 16.27
N SER A 57 -8.55 -21.63 15.60
CA SER A 57 -8.26 -21.51 14.17
C SER A 57 -6.76 -21.29 13.95
N GLN A 58 -6.21 -21.86 12.88
CA GLN A 58 -4.81 -21.70 12.50
C GLN A 58 -4.69 -21.05 11.13
N TYR A 59 -3.92 -19.97 11.07
CA TYR A 59 -3.69 -19.16 9.88
C TYR A 59 -2.22 -19.17 9.50
N LEU A 60 -1.92 -19.58 8.27
CA LEU A 60 -0.63 -19.39 7.64
C LEU A 60 -0.56 -17.99 7.03
N CYS A 61 0.28 -17.18 7.63
CA CYS A 61 0.58 -15.80 7.26
C CYS A 61 1.92 -15.75 6.53
N ASP A 62 1.88 -15.71 5.19
CA ASP A 62 3.07 -15.63 4.33
C ASP A 62 3.76 -14.28 4.50
N PHE A 63 5.06 -14.26 4.81
CA PHE A 63 5.79 -13.00 5.03
C PHE A 63 5.79 -12.08 3.81
N THR A 64 5.71 -12.63 2.60
CA THR A 64 5.62 -11.86 1.35
C THR A 64 4.28 -11.15 1.17
N GLN A 65 3.27 -11.53 1.95
CA GLN A 65 1.92 -10.99 1.91
C GLN A 65 1.60 -10.08 3.11
N HIS A 66 2.61 -9.70 3.89
CA HIS A 66 2.44 -8.75 4.98
C HIS A 66 2.24 -7.33 4.44
N SER A 67 1.18 -6.65 4.87
CA SER A 67 0.84 -5.28 4.46
C SER A 67 0.91 -4.26 5.61
N GLY A 68 1.28 -4.70 6.81
CA GLY A 68 1.35 -3.86 8.02
C GLY A 68 2.67 -3.11 8.15
N LYS A 69 2.82 -2.35 9.23
CA LYS A 69 4.08 -1.70 9.58
C LYS A 69 5.09 -2.75 10.06
N SER A 70 6.38 -2.49 9.86
CA SER A 70 7.44 -3.37 10.34
C SER A 70 7.41 -3.58 11.87
N ASP A 71 6.81 -2.65 12.60
CA ASP A 71 6.69 -2.69 14.05
C ASP A 71 5.61 -3.67 14.53
N ASP A 72 4.64 -4.01 13.67
CA ASP A 72 3.58 -4.98 13.95
C ASP A 72 4.19 -6.36 14.27
N ILE A 73 5.35 -6.66 13.66
CA ILE A 73 6.12 -7.88 13.86
C ILE A 73 6.89 -7.88 15.19
N ASN A 74 7.24 -6.72 15.74
CA ASN A 74 7.88 -6.67 17.06
C ASN A 74 6.92 -7.20 18.14
N TYR A 75 5.61 -6.97 17.99
CA TYR A 75 4.62 -7.48 18.94
C TYR A 75 4.53 -9.01 18.94
N LEU A 76 4.86 -9.68 17.84
CA LEU A 76 4.97 -11.12 17.83
C LEU A 76 6.08 -11.63 18.77
N ILE A 77 7.15 -10.83 18.98
CA ILE A 77 8.20 -11.12 19.96
C ILE A 77 7.65 -10.95 21.37
N ASP A 78 7.11 -9.77 21.65
CA ASP A 78 6.73 -9.39 23.00
C ASP A 78 5.64 -10.31 23.57
N VAL A 79 4.74 -10.79 22.70
CA VAL A 79 3.61 -11.62 23.11
C VAL A 79 3.91 -13.12 23.03
N PHE A 80 4.69 -13.58 22.04
CA PHE A 80 4.85 -15.02 21.77
C PHE A 80 6.30 -15.53 21.89
N GLY A 81 7.26 -14.67 22.24
CA GLY A 81 8.67 -15.09 22.41
C GLY A 81 9.32 -15.55 21.10
N ILE A 82 8.93 -14.96 19.97
CA ILE A 82 9.46 -15.36 18.66
C ILE A 82 10.84 -14.73 18.44
N ASP A 83 11.89 -15.48 18.76
CA ASP A 83 13.30 -15.05 18.68
C ASP A 83 13.81 -14.80 17.24
N GLN A 84 13.01 -15.15 16.23
CA GLN A 84 13.41 -15.15 14.82
C GLN A 84 13.02 -13.86 14.08
N VAL A 85 12.73 -12.76 14.77
CA VAL A 85 12.25 -11.54 14.09
C VAL A 85 13.24 -10.93 13.11
N SER A 86 14.54 -11.05 13.35
CA SER A 86 15.54 -10.63 12.37
C SER A 86 15.37 -11.37 11.03
N TYR A 87 15.04 -12.67 11.08
CA TYR A 87 14.70 -13.48 9.92
C TYR A 87 13.38 -13.03 9.29
N ILE A 88 12.32 -12.84 10.07
CA ILE A 88 11.01 -12.40 9.57
C ILE A 88 11.12 -11.04 8.86
N LYS A 89 11.73 -10.05 9.50
CA LYS A 89 11.97 -8.72 8.93
C LYS A 89 12.77 -8.79 7.64
N LYS A 90 13.79 -9.66 7.57
CA LYS A 90 14.57 -9.86 6.34
C LYS A 90 13.70 -10.36 5.19
N PHE A 91 12.77 -11.29 5.43
CA PHE A 91 11.85 -11.78 4.41
C PHE A 91 10.83 -10.73 3.96
N ILE A 92 10.21 -10.03 4.92
CA ILE A 92 9.28 -8.94 4.63
C ILE A 92 9.99 -7.85 3.83
N ASN A 93 11.14 -7.37 4.30
CA ASN A 93 11.91 -6.33 3.60
C ASN A 93 12.33 -6.77 2.18
N LYS A 94 12.72 -8.04 2.00
CA LYS A 94 13.05 -8.58 0.68
C LYS A 94 11.83 -8.59 -0.25
N ALA A 95 10.66 -8.97 0.26
CA ALA A 95 9.42 -8.97 -0.50
C ALA A 95 8.95 -7.55 -0.83
N SER A 96 8.98 -6.64 0.14
CA SER A 96 8.67 -5.22 -0.05
C SER A 96 9.60 -4.59 -1.07
N LYS A 97 10.91 -4.84 -1.02
CA LYS A 97 11.86 -4.36 -2.02
C LYS A 97 11.53 -4.91 -3.41
N LYS A 98 11.27 -6.22 -3.53
CA LYS A 98 10.91 -6.81 -4.83
C LYS A 98 9.62 -6.21 -5.41
N SER A 99 8.61 -5.98 -4.58
CA SER A 99 7.36 -5.33 -4.98
C SER A 99 7.60 -3.88 -5.42
N PHE A 100 8.42 -3.13 -4.68
CA PHE A 100 8.81 -1.76 -5.02
C PHE A 100 9.52 -1.68 -6.38
N GLU A 101 10.53 -2.53 -6.61
CA GLU A 101 11.27 -2.58 -7.88
C GLU A 101 10.33 -2.98 -9.03
N ALA A 102 9.49 -4.00 -8.86
CA ALA A 102 8.56 -4.42 -9.91
C ALA A 102 7.57 -3.32 -10.32
N GLN A 103 7.09 -2.53 -9.35
CA GLN A 103 6.21 -1.41 -9.65
C GLN A 103 6.96 -0.23 -10.28
N LYS A 104 8.19 0.03 -9.85
CA LYS A 104 9.07 1.00 -10.50
C LYS A 104 9.26 0.63 -11.97
N ASP A 105 9.69 -0.60 -12.24
CA ASP A 105 9.93 -1.12 -13.59
C ASP A 105 8.67 -1.03 -14.46
N PHE A 106 7.50 -1.37 -13.90
CA PHE A 106 6.23 -1.20 -14.59
C PHE A 106 5.94 0.27 -14.91
N THR A 107 6.12 1.18 -13.95
CA THR A 107 5.81 2.61 -14.15
C THR A 107 6.72 3.22 -15.22
N ILE A 108 7.99 2.79 -15.26
CA ILE A 108 8.92 3.18 -16.33
C ILE A 108 8.47 2.65 -17.68
N SER A 109 7.95 1.41 -17.74
CA SER A 109 7.50 0.80 -19.00
C SER A 109 6.31 1.50 -19.67
N ILE A 110 5.60 2.36 -18.93
CA ILE A 110 4.45 3.14 -19.44
C ILE A 110 4.78 4.62 -19.64
N VAL A 111 6.05 5.02 -19.53
CA VAL A 111 6.48 6.40 -19.75
C VAL A 111 6.13 6.85 -21.17
N PRO A 112 5.35 7.93 -21.33
CA PRO A 112 4.89 8.37 -22.65
C PRO A 112 5.91 9.27 -23.38
N GLU A 113 6.80 9.95 -22.63
CA GLU A 113 7.74 10.93 -23.16
C GLU A 113 8.95 11.12 -22.23
N ASP A 114 9.99 11.77 -22.75
CA ASP A 114 11.31 11.88 -22.10
C ASP A 114 11.33 12.72 -20.81
N GLU A 115 10.36 13.62 -20.62
CA GLU A 115 10.21 14.42 -19.40
C GLU A 115 8.76 14.36 -18.92
N CYS A 116 8.48 13.67 -17.81
CA CYS A 116 7.14 13.62 -17.26
C CYS A 116 7.10 13.26 -15.76
N VAL A 117 5.94 13.50 -15.16
CA VAL A 117 5.59 12.97 -13.84
C VAL A 117 4.45 11.98 -14.00
N ILE A 118 4.59 10.77 -13.47
CA ILE A 118 3.52 9.78 -13.43
C ILE A 118 3.10 9.56 -11.98
N ILE A 119 1.88 9.96 -11.65
CA ILE A 119 1.25 9.74 -10.35
C ILE A 119 0.39 8.48 -10.43
N ASN A 120 0.77 7.46 -9.69
CA ASN A 120 0.05 6.22 -9.59
C ASN A 120 -0.96 6.30 -8.45
N LEU A 121 -2.24 6.16 -8.78
CA LEU A 121 -3.34 6.14 -7.82
C LEU A 121 -3.97 4.74 -7.81
N ASN A 122 -4.64 4.41 -6.72
CA ASN A 122 -5.45 3.20 -6.59
C ASN A 122 -6.80 3.61 -5.97
N ASP A 123 -7.74 2.67 -5.88
CA ASP A 123 -9.03 2.84 -5.21
C ASP A 123 -9.02 2.27 -3.77
N THR A 124 -7.84 2.21 -3.11
CA THR A 124 -7.69 1.89 -1.65
C THR A 124 -6.84 2.91 -0.83
N ASP A 125 -7.22 3.24 0.42
CA ASP A 125 -6.42 4.05 1.36
C ASP A 125 -5.99 5.49 0.91
N TYR A 126 -6.90 6.47 0.92
CA TYR A 126 -6.62 7.91 0.63
C TYR A 126 -5.98 8.20 -0.76
N TYR A 127 -5.85 7.16 -1.59
CA TYR A 127 -5.60 7.08 -3.03
C TYR A 127 -4.36 7.82 -3.54
N PHE A 128 -3.20 7.37 -3.09
CA PHE A 128 -1.89 7.52 -3.72
C PHE A 128 -1.10 6.22 -3.50
N GLU A 129 -0.47 5.71 -4.56
CA GLU A 129 0.32 4.47 -4.51
C GLU A 129 1.81 4.76 -4.71
N SER A 130 2.15 5.59 -5.71
CA SER A 130 3.53 5.99 -5.98
C SER A 130 3.60 7.18 -6.95
N VAL A 131 4.77 7.78 -7.08
CA VAL A 131 5.08 8.76 -8.12
C VAL A 131 6.43 8.43 -8.76
N LEU A 132 6.49 8.57 -10.09
CA LEU A 132 7.71 8.58 -10.87
C LEU A 132 7.92 9.99 -11.40
N TYR A 133 9.12 10.52 -11.20
CA TYR A 133 9.64 11.68 -11.92
C TYR A 133 10.65 11.15 -12.93
N HIS A 134 10.43 11.42 -14.20
CA HIS A 134 11.28 10.99 -15.29
C HIS A 134 11.79 12.22 -16.03
N ASP A 135 13.11 12.33 -16.18
CA ASP A 135 13.77 13.24 -17.09
C ASP A 135 14.75 12.46 -17.97
N HIS A 136 15.32 13.12 -18.99
CA HIS A 136 16.24 12.50 -19.96
C HIS A 136 17.39 11.69 -19.34
N ASP A 137 17.87 12.07 -18.15
CA ASP A 137 19.07 11.52 -17.53
C ASP A 137 18.79 10.77 -16.22
N ASN A 138 17.62 10.96 -15.60
CA ASN A 138 17.32 10.53 -14.23
C ASN A 138 15.88 10.05 -14.06
N GLU A 139 15.74 9.08 -13.15
CA GLU A 139 14.47 8.58 -12.68
C GLU A 139 14.44 8.66 -11.16
N PHE A 140 13.40 9.30 -10.63
CA PHE A 140 13.12 9.29 -9.20
C PHE A 140 11.76 8.66 -8.94
N PHE A 141 11.75 7.48 -8.33
CA PHE A 141 10.53 6.75 -7.98
C PHE A 141 10.36 6.69 -6.47
N THR A 142 9.17 7.01 -5.96
CA THR A 142 8.88 6.94 -4.54
C THR A 142 7.43 6.56 -4.25
N LYS A 143 7.22 5.85 -3.14
CA LYS A 143 5.91 5.60 -2.52
C LYS A 143 5.61 6.54 -1.35
N HIS A 144 6.53 7.49 -1.12
CA HIS A 144 6.47 8.36 0.03
C HIS A 144 5.38 9.39 -0.16
N HIS A 145 4.59 9.59 0.89
CA HIS A 145 3.58 10.64 0.98
C HIS A 145 3.41 11.06 2.44
N TYR A 146 2.84 12.24 2.64
CA TYR A 146 2.45 12.74 3.95
C TYR A 146 0.94 12.93 4.01
N LEU A 147 0.33 12.42 5.07
CA LEU A 147 -1.06 12.73 5.42
C LEU A 147 -1.07 13.96 6.32
N HIS A 148 -1.74 15.01 5.90
CA HIS A 148 -1.97 16.20 6.69
C HIS A 148 -3.41 16.21 7.17
N LEU A 149 -3.58 16.02 8.48
CA LEU A 149 -4.88 16.11 9.14
C LEU A 149 -5.33 17.57 9.17
N GLY A 150 -6.39 17.86 8.43
CA GLY A 150 -6.93 19.21 8.31
C GLY A 150 -8.05 19.44 9.31
N LEU A 151 -8.29 20.71 9.67
CA LEU A 151 -9.46 21.08 10.49
C LEU A 151 -10.78 20.80 9.74
N TYR A 152 -10.76 20.91 8.41
CA TYR A 152 -11.95 20.77 7.55
C TYR A 152 -11.88 19.59 6.58
N LYS A 153 -10.69 19.27 6.06
CA LYS A 153 -10.47 18.13 5.17
C LYS A 153 -9.01 17.70 5.22
N ASP A 154 -8.78 16.39 5.29
CA ASP A 154 -7.45 15.81 5.24
C ASP A 154 -6.88 15.91 3.82
N SER A 155 -5.57 16.13 3.72
CA SER A 155 -4.88 16.21 2.44
C SER A 155 -3.71 15.24 2.37
N VAL A 156 -3.39 14.83 1.16
CA VAL A 156 -2.24 14.00 0.86
C VAL A 156 -1.24 14.83 0.09
N LEU A 157 -0.01 14.89 0.59
CA LEU A 157 1.16 15.43 -0.09
C LEU A 157 1.96 14.27 -0.67
N ILE A 158 2.13 14.27 -1.98
CA ILE A 158 2.89 13.25 -2.72
C ILE A 158 4.37 13.60 -2.70
N GLY A 159 5.22 12.60 -2.47
CA GLY A 159 6.66 12.72 -2.59
C GLY A 159 7.29 13.64 -1.54
N TYR A 160 8.30 14.39 -1.97
CA TYR A 160 9.05 15.33 -1.12
C TYR A 160 8.77 16.75 -1.62
N PRO A 161 8.23 17.64 -0.78
CA PRO A 161 7.84 18.99 -1.19
C PRO A 161 9.03 19.85 -1.67
N GLU A 162 10.27 19.48 -1.35
CA GLU A 162 11.48 20.11 -1.86
C GLU A 162 11.76 19.78 -3.33
N ILE A 163 11.28 18.63 -3.81
CA ILE A 163 11.39 18.20 -5.20
C ILE A 163 10.25 18.85 -5.98
N ASP A 164 9.02 18.54 -5.58
CA ASP A 164 7.79 19.05 -6.17
C ASP A 164 6.58 18.95 -5.23
N ASP A 165 5.58 19.83 -5.40
CA ASP A 165 4.43 19.93 -4.49
C ASP A 165 3.11 19.53 -5.16
N PHE A 166 2.81 18.23 -5.11
CA PHE A 166 1.51 17.68 -5.49
C PHE A 166 0.69 17.40 -4.23
N ARG A 167 -0.35 18.21 -3.99
CA ARG A 167 -1.29 17.99 -2.89
C ARG A 167 -2.71 17.91 -3.37
N TYR A 168 -3.42 16.93 -2.84
CA TYR A 168 -4.82 16.74 -3.15
C TYR A 168 -5.63 16.43 -1.90
N TYR A 169 -6.92 16.68 -2.02
CA TYR A 169 -7.91 16.15 -1.09
C TYR A 169 -8.46 14.83 -1.64
N ALA A 170 -8.45 13.77 -0.83
CA ALA A 170 -9.13 12.52 -1.13
C ALA A 170 -10.54 12.55 -0.52
N GLY A 171 -11.57 12.15 -1.28
CA GLY A 171 -12.91 11.94 -0.73
C GLY A 171 -13.99 11.97 -1.80
N ASP A 172 -15.12 11.33 -1.53
CA ASP A 172 -16.28 11.25 -2.44
C ASP A 172 -15.91 10.75 -3.85
N HIS A 173 -15.02 9.74 -3.92
CA HIS A 173 -14.47 9.17 -5.17
C HIS A 173 -13.70 10.17 -6.05
N LEU A 174 -13.27 11.30 -5.48
CA LEU A 174 -12.56 12.38 -6.16
C LEU A 174 -11.18 12.62 -5.54
N VAL A 175 -10.18 12.73 -6.42
CA VAL A 175 -8.84 13.22 -6.13
C VAL A 175 -8.75 14.66 -6.64
N ASN A 176 -8.80 15.63 -5.73
CA ASN A 176 -8.81 17.05 -6.10
C ASN A 176 -7.47 17.73 -5.79
N PHE A 177 -6.61 17.85 -6.79
CA PHE A 177 -5.32 18.53 -6.70
C PHE A 177 -5.50 20.04 -6.58
N TYR A 178 -5.14 20.58 -5.40
CA TYR A 178 -5.14 22.02 -5.13
C TYR A 178 -3.72 22.61 -5.10
N LYS A 179 -2.70 21.75 -5.04
CA LYS A 179 -1.31 22.06 -5.37
C LYS A 179 -0.84 21.11 -6.45
N PHE A 180 -0.29 21.68 -7.50
CA PHE A 180 0.05 20.99 -8.73
C PHE A 180 1.22 21.72 -9.35
N SER A 181 2.25 20.97 -9.73
CA SER A 181 3.44 21.52 -10.36
C SER A 181 3.66 20.88 -11.72
N ARG A 182 4.38 21.60 -12.56
CA ARG A 182 4.79 21.16 -13.90
C ARG A 182 6.29 21.30 -14.09
N LYS A 183 7.03 21.34 -12.98
CA LYS A 183 8.49 21.56 -12.98
C LYS A 183 9.23 20.47 -13.77
N PHE A 184 8.70 19.25 -13.75
CA PHE A 184 9.26 18.06 -14.42
C PHE A 184 8.44 17.65 -15.66
N GLY A 185 7.82 18.62 -16.33
CA GLY A 185 7.04 18.37 -17.55
C GLY A 185 5.56 18.06 -17.30
N PRO A 186 4.87 17.46 -18.28
CA PRO A 186 3.48 17.03 -18.17
C PRO A 186 3.28 15.99 -17.07
N VAL A 187 2.08 16.01 -16.50
CA VAL A 187 1.71 15.16 -15.38
C VAL A 187 0.65 14.18 -15.84
N TYR A 188 0.94 12.91 -15.66
CA TYR A 188 0.05 11.81 -15.96
C TYR A 188 -0.43 11.15 -14.68
N VAL A 189 -1.65 10.62 -14.71
CA VAL A 189 -2.17 9.76 -13.66
C VAL A 189 -2.42 8.38 -14.24
N TYR A 190 -1.92 7.35 -13.54
CA TYR A 190 -2.23 5.96 -13.85
C TYR A 190 -3.07 5.34 -12.74
N ASN A 191 -4.14 4.63 -13.11
CA ASN A 191 -5.02 3.94 -12.16
C ASN A 191 -4.66 2.46 -12.02
N PHE A 192 -4.08 2.09 -10.87
CA PHE A 192 -3.77 0.72 -10.44
C PHE A 192 -4.94 -0.01 -9.77
N GLY A 193 -6.04 0.67 -9.50
CA GLY A 193 -7.22 0.12 -8.84
C GLY A 193 -8.12 -0.68 -9.77
N ASP A 194 -9.25 -1.13 -9.22
CA ASP A 194 -10.26 -1.91 -9.95
C ASP A 194 -11.47 -1.07 -10.38
N ALA A 195 -11.62 0.16 -9.86
CA ALA A 195 -12.67 1.11 -10.20
C ALA A 195 -12.13 2.42 -10.81
N PRO A 196 -12.93 3.14 -11.63
CA PRO A 196 -12.55 4.46 -12.14
C PRO A 196 -12.30 5.48 -11.01
N ILE A 197 -11.29 6.32 -11.19
CA ILE A 197 -10.95 7.40 -10.25
C ILE A 197 -11.24 8.73 -10.92
N HIS A 198 -12.04 9.58 -10.26
CA HIS A 198 -12.26 10.94 -10.72
C HIS A 198 -11.11 11.81 -10.24
N VAL A 199 -10.48 12.55 -11.14
CA VAL A 199 -9.35 13.42 -10.85
C VAL A 199 -9.69 14.83 -11.28
N LYS A 200 -9.52 15.78 -10.37
CA LYS A 200 -9.60 17.20 -10.65
C LYS A 200 -8.23 17.81 -10.46
N SER A 201 -7.75 18.49 -11.48
CA SER A 201 -6.51 19.25 -11.48
C SER A 201 -6.79 20.70 -11.86
N PRO A 202 -5.78 21.60 -11.83
CA PRO A 202 -5.93 22.93 -12.42
C PRO A 202 -6.24 22.93 -13.93
N ASN A 203 -6.02 21.82 -14.63
CA ASN A 203 -6.16 21.73 -16.09
C ASN A 203 -7.55 21.23 -16.50
N GLY A 204 -8.25 20.54 -15.60
CA GLY A 204 -9.58 20.00 -15.89
C GLY A 204 -10.05 18.94 -14.89
N GLU A 205 -11.13 18.29 -15.29
CA GLU A 205 -11.69 17.13 -14.60
C GLU A 205 -11.62 15.92 -15.53
N TYR A 206 -11.13 14.81 -14.98
CA TYR A 206 -10.76 13.60 -15.71
C TYR A 206 -11.37 12.38 -15.01
N ILE A 207 -11.69 11.35 -15.79
CA ILE A 207 -12.07 10.04 -15.28
C ILE A 207 -11.00 9.06 -15.73
N VAL A 208 -10.16 8.62 -14.79
CA VAL A 208 -9.07 7.69 -15.07
C VAL A 208 -9.55 6.27 -14.86
N HIS A 209 -9.78 5.55 -15.96
CA HIS A 209 -10.21 4.16 -15.93
C HIS A 209 -9.08 3.22 -15.48
N PRO A 210 -9.40 2.05 -14.87
CA PRO A 210 -8.40 1.05 -14.50
C PRO A 210 -7.47 0.69 -15.66
N GLY A 211 -6.17 0.71 -15.41
CA GLY A 211 -5.16 0.36 -16.42
C GLY A 211 -4.87 1.45 -17.46
N VAL A 212 -5.42 2.65 -17.29
CA VAL A 212 -5.22 3.78 -18.23
C VAL A 212 -4.25 4.80 -17.64
N LEU A 213 -3.35 5.30 -18.49
CA LEU A 213 -2.51 6.46 -18.23
C LEU A 213 -3.18 7.70 -18.85
N GLU A 214 -3.56 8.67 -18.03
CA GLU A 214 -4.29 9.86 -18.43
C GLU A 214 -3.43 11.12 -18.21
N HIS A 215 -3.38 12.03 -19.19
CA HIS A 215 -2.72 13.33 -19.05
C HIS A 215 -3.65 14.31 -18.34
N ILE A 216 -3.24 14.83 -17.17
CA ILE A 216 -4.09 15.66 -16.31
C ILE A 216 -3.58 17.08 -16.08
#